data_AF-A0A4R8LLT7-F1
#
_entry.id   AF-A0A4R8LLT7-F1
#
_cell.length_a   1.000
_cell.length_b   1.000
_cell.length_c   1.000
_cell.angle_alpha   90.00
_cell.angle_beta   90.00
_cell.angle_gamma   90.00
#
_symmetry.space_group_name_H-M   'P 1'
#
loop_
_entity.id
_entity.type
_entity.pdbx_description
1 polymer ?
#
loop_
_entity_poly.entity_id
_entity_poly.type
_entity_poly.pdbx_seq_one_letter_code
_entity_poly.pdbx_strand_id
1 'polypeptide(L)'
;MDDLVRRLLHAQVMLVQMRRVVSQVPGTPSKRLATSTREECGIIDQILSIARTQTPDPEHLKERLTALYHADATTQRSGKEWVRWLAWERGSASYRERRGVERLLHVTFHELAACIPTLVGLYGEQETKYIAPVEYRPQTAREV
;
A
#
# COMPACT_ATOMS: atom_id res chain seq x y z
N MET A 1 -0.96 7.57 -16.69
CA MET A 1 -0.91 6.11 -16.45
C MET A 1 0.49 5.63 -16.09
N ASP A 2 1.53 6.01 -16.82
CA ASP A 2 2.91 5.56 -16.54
C ASP A 2 3.40 5.87 -15.12
N ASP A 3 3.06 7.05 -14.57
CA ASP A 3 3.41 7.40 -13.20
C ASP A 3 2.76 6.48 -12.16
N LEU A 4 1.46 6.17 -12.33
CA LEU A 4 0.73 5.21 -11.48
C LEU A 4 1.40 3.83 -11.52
N VAL A 5 1.70 3.32 -12.73
CA VAL A 5 2.36 2.01 -12.91
C VAL A 5 3.72 1.99 -12.22
N ARG A 6 4.54 3.02 -12.42
CA ARG A 6 5.88 3.13 -11.82
C ARG A 6 5.82 3.12 -10.29
N ARG A 7 4.92 3.89 -9.69
CA ARG A 7 4.78 3.99 -8.23
C ARG A 7 4.24 2.71 -7.61
N LEU A 8 3.25 2.09 -8.26
CA LEU A 8 2.71 0.80 -7.81
C LEU A 8 3.76 -0.32 -7.87
N LEU A 9 4.62 -0.34 -8.89
CA LEU A 9 5.76 -1.27 -8.94
C LEU A 9 6.72 -1.04 -7.77
N HIS A 10 7.06 0.22 -7.46
CA HIS A 10 7.91 0.52 -6.31
C HIS A 10 7.28 0.04 -4.99
N ALA A 11 6.00 0.37 -4.75
CA ALA A 11 5.26 -0.07 -3.58
C ALA A 11 5.24 -1.61 -3.46
N GLN A 12 5.04 -2.31 -4.58
CA GLN A 12 5.06 -3.77 -4.63
C GLN A 12 6.43 -4.35 -4.28
N VAL A 13 7.53 -3.78 -4.81
CA VAL A 13 8.88 -4.23 -4.47
C VAL A 13 9.14 -4.08 -2.96
N MET A 14 8.69 -2.97 -2.35
CA MET A 14 8.81 -2.77 -0.90
C MET A 14 7.99 -3.81 -0.11
N LEU A 15 6.73 -4.08 -0.52
CA LEU A 15 5.89 -5.12 0.09
C LEU A 15 6.50 -6.52 0.00
N VAL A 16 7.10 -6.86 -1.15
CA VAL A 16 7.81 -8.13 -1.32
C VAL A 16 9.04 -8.23 -0.40
N GLN A 17 9.82 -7.16 -0.29
CA GLN A 17 10.97 -7.11 0.62
C GLN A 17 10.53 -7.25 2.08
N MET A 18 9.47 -6.55 2.48
CA MET A 18 8.88 -6.68 3.81
C MET A 18 8.45 -8.12 4.08
N ARG A 19 7.70 -8.74 3.17
CA ARG A 19 7.28 -10.16 3.30
C ARG A 19 8.47 -11.09 3.53
N ARG A 20 9.60 -10.87 2.85
CA ARG A 20 10.81 -11.69 3.03
C ARG A 20 11.37 -11.56 4.44
N VAL A 21 11.42 -10.35 5.00
CA VAL A 21 11.88 -10.11 6.38
C VAL A 21 11.00 -10.85 7.38
N VAL A 22 9.68 -10.75 7.25
CA VAL A 22 8.75 -11.42 8.19
C VAL A 22 8.74 -12.93 8.05
N SER A 23 8.99 -13.45 6.84
CA SER A 23 9.10 -14.90 6.62
C SER A 23 10.29 -15.53 7.35
N GLN A 24 11.28 -14.74 7.73
CA GLN A 24 12.46 -15.19 8.48
C GLN A 24 12.23 -15.22 10.00
N VAL A 25 11.11 -14.67 10.48
CA VAL A 25 10.83 -14.54 11.91
C VAL A 25 9.75 -15.53 12.36
N PRO A 26 10.07 -16.51 13.23
CA PRO A 26 9.13 -17.55 13.62
C PRO A 26 8.01 -17.00 14.52
N GLY A 27 6.74 -17.29 14.17
CA GLY A 27 5.60 -16.94 15.01
C GLY A 27 4.28 -16.78 14.26
N THR A 28 3.16 -16.87 14.99
CA THR A 28 1.80 -16.66 14.46
C THR A 28 1.53 -15.23 13.96
N PRO A 29 2.06 -14.16 14.59
CA PRO A 29 1.95 -12.79 14.05
C PRO A 29 2.57 -12.65 12.66
N SER A 30 3.73 -13.29 12.45
CA SER A 30 4.44 -13.30 11.17
C SER A 30 3.64 -13.96 10.05
N LYS A 31 2.87 -15.02 10.35
CA LYS A 31 2.01 -15.69 9.35
C LYS A 31 0.86 -14.80 8.88
N ARG A 32 0.16 -14.12 9.81
CA ARG A 32 -0.96 -13.22 9.45
C ARG A 32 -0.45 -12.06 8.58
N LEU A 33 0.68 -11.48 8.98
CA LEU A 33 1.32 -10.39 8.26
C LEU A 33 1.83 -10.79 6.87
N ALA A 34 2.36 -12.01 6.74
CA ALA A 34 2.76 -12.55 5.45
C ALA A 34 1.57 -12.79 4.51
N THR A 35 0.41 -13.18 5.05
CA THR A 35 -0.84 -13.34 4.29
C THR A 35 -1.38 -11.99 3.83
N SER A 36 -1.53 -11.01 4.73
CA SER A 36 -2.03 -9.67 4.37
C SER A 36 -1.14 -8.98 3.33
N THR A 37 0.18 -9.04 3.51
CA THR A 37 1.14 -8.51 2.53
C THR A 37 1.05 -9.23 1.18
N ARG A 38 0.73 -10.53 1.14
CA ARG A 38 0.54 -11.28 -0.11
C ARG A 38 -0.73 -10.84 -0.83
N GLU A 39 -1.82 -10.64 -0.10
CA GLU A 39 -3.09 -10.16 -0.65
C GLU A 39 -2.91 -8.77 -1.29
N GLU A 40 -2.24 -7.84 -0.60
CA GLU A 40 -1.91 -6.52 -1.14
C GLU A 40 -1.06 -6.59 -2.41
N CYS A 41 -0.01 -7.41 -2.42
CA CYS A 41 0.77 -7.63 -3.64
C CYS A 41 -0.11 -8.14 -4.80
N GLY A 42 -1.04 -9.04 -4.53
CA GLY A 42 -1.96 -9.58 -5.53
C GLY A 42 -2.94 -8.54 -6.07
N ILE A 43 -3.42 -7.62 -5.22
CA ILE A 43 -4.24 -6.48 -5.67
C ILE A 43 -3.41 -5.55 -6.57
N ILE A 44 -2.16 -5.25 -6.18
CA ILE A 44 -1.26 -4.45 -7.02
C ILE A 44 -0.99 -5.13 -8.38
N ASP A 45 -0.76 -6.44 -8.39
CA ASP A 45 -0.59 -7.19 -9.65
C ASP A 45 -1.81 -7.06 -10.57
N GLN A 46 -3.03 -7.13 -10.01
CA GLN A 46 -4.27 -6.95 -10.77
C GLN A 46 -4.38 -5.53 -11.32
N ILE A 47 -4.06 -4.51 -10.52
CA ILE A 47 -4.05 -3.11 -10.97
C ILE A 47 -3.04 -2.91 -12.10
N LEU A 48 -1.82 -3.43 -11.94
CA LEU A 48 -0.77 -3.33 -12.96
C LEU A 48 -1.17 -4.04 -14.26
N SER A 49 -1.84 -5.19 -14.16
CA SER A 49 -2.37 -5.91 -15.31
C SER A 49 -3.40 -5.06 -16.08
N ILE A 50 -4.37 -4.48 -15.38
CA ILE A 50 -5.41 -3.62 -15.98
C ILE A 50 -4.80 -2.34 -16.57
N ALA A 51 -3.90 -1.68 -15.83
CA ALA A 51 -3.29 -0.42 -16.22
C ALA A 51 -2.39 -0.53 -17.46
N ARG A 52 -1.89 -1.73 -17.77
CA ARG A 52 -1.00 -2.00 -18.91
C ARG A 52 -1.72 -2.45 -20.16
N THR A 53 -3.04 -2.64 -20.12
CA THR A 53 -3.80 -2.94 -21.34
C THR A 53 -3.85 -1.72 -22.25
N GLN A 54 -4.05 -1.93 -23.55
CA GLN A 54 -4.19 -0.83 -24.52
C GLN A 54 -5.44 0.04 -24.22
N THR A 55 -6.47 -0.57 -23.64
CA THR A 55 -7.72 0.09 -23.22
C THR A 55 -8.06 -0.35 -21.79
N PRO A 56 -7.52 0.32 -20.76
CA PRO A 56 -7.82 -0.01 -19.37
C PRO A 56 -9.29 0.21 -19.06
N ASP A 57 -9.96 -0.81 -18.51
CA ASP A 57 -11.33 -0.68 -17.99
C ASP A 57 -11.30 0.23 -16.74
N PRO A 58 -11.86 1.46 -16.81
CA PRO A 58 -11.76 2.41 -15.71
C PRO A 58 -12.50 1.95 -14.45
N GLU A 59 -13.61 1.22 -14.59
CA GLU A 59 -14.42 0.75 -13.48
C GLU A 59 -13.73 -0.42 -12.78
N HIS A 60 -13.19 -1.38 -13.54
CA HIS A 60 -12.43 -2.47 -12.94
C HIS A 60 -11.13 -1.96 -12.30
N LEU A 61 -10.45 -0.98 -12.92
CA LEU A 61 -9.30 -0.31 -12.33
C LEU A 61 -9.68 0.39 -11.01
N LYS A 62 -10.83 1.08 -10.99
CA LYS A 62 -11.37 1.76 -9.81
C LYS A 62 -11.71 0.77 -8.70
N GLU A 63 -12.33 -0.35 -9.01
CA GLU A 63 -12.64 -1.42 -8.05
C GLU A 63 -11.36 -1.93 -7.37
N ARG A 64 -10.31 -2.21 -8.16
CA ARG A 64 -9.04 -2.73 -7.63
C ARG A 64 -8.26 -1.69 -6.85
N LEU A 65 -8.24 -0.44 -7.32
CA LEU A 65 -7.66 0.67 -6.56
C LEU A 65 -8.40 0.87 -5.24
N THR A 66 -9.74 0.87 -5.29
CA THR A 66 -10.58 0.92 -4.08
C THR A 66 -10.19 -0.23 -3.17
N ALA A 67 -10.08 -1.47 -3.66
CA ALA A 67 -9.64 -2.61 -2.85
C ALA A 67 -8.22 -2.45 -2.27
N LEU A 68 -7.28 -1.83 -3.00
CA LEU A 68 -5.92 -1.57 -2.50
C LEU A 68 -5.92 -0.59 -1.33
N TYR A 69 -6.76 0.45 -1.42
CA TYR A 69 -6.88 1.50 -0.42
C TYR A 69 -7.90 1.18 0.70
N HIS A 70 -8.89 0.32 0.42
CA HIS A 70 -10.00 -0.12 1.29
C HIS A 70 -9.94 -1.60 1.70
N ALA A 71 -8.84 -2.33 1.48
CA ALA A 71 -8.56 -3.58 2.22
C ALA A 71 -8.47 -3.36 3.77
N ASP A 72 -8.99 -2.22 4.25
CA ASP A 72 -8.34 -1.26 5.12
C ASP A 72 -9.25 -0.14 5.59
N ALA A 73 -10.56 -0.35 5.63
CA ALA A 73 -11.45 0.59 6.31
C ALA A 73 -11.23 0.54 7.84
N THR A 74 -10.10 1.08 8.30
CA THR A 74 -9.88 2.01 9.42
C THR A 74 -8.41 2.51 9.48
N THR A 75 -7.65 2.51 8.36
CA THR A 75 -6.19 2.79 8.17
C THR A 75 -5.30 1.54 8.20
N GLN A 76 -4.79 1.19 7.03
CA GLN A 76 -3.77 0.19 6.72
C GLN A 76 -3.54 -0.91 7.74
N ARG A 77 -4.28 -2.00 7.59
CA ARG A 77 -4.19 -3.27 8.30
C ARG A 77 -2.82 -3.87 8.15
N SER A 78 -2.22 -3.89 6.96
CA SER A 78 -0.80 -4.25 6.85
C SER A 78 0.04 -3.27 7.65
N GLY A 79 -0.13 -1.96 7.48
CA GLY A 79 0.59 -0.94 8.25
C GLY A 79 0.49 -1.10 9.77
N LYS A 80 -0.70 -1.33 10.32
CA LYS A 80 -0.95 -1.58 11.74
C LYS A 80 -0.44 -2.93 12.17
N GLU A 81 -0.61 -3.99 11.38
CA GLU A 81 -0.04 -5.31 11.66
C GLU A 81 1.49 -5.26 11.65
N TRP A 82 2.08 -4.46 10.76
CA TRP A 82 3.51 -4.16 10.67
C TRP A 82 3.99 -3.34 11.87
N VAL A 83 3.27 -2.30 12.27
CA VAL A 83 3.57 -1.50 13.48
C VAL A 83 3.42 -2.36 14.74
N ARG A 84 2.38 -3.21 14.82
CA ARG A 84 2.18 -4.17 15.91
C ARG A 84 3.29 -5.22 15.94
N TRP A 85 3.70 -5.72 14.78
CA TRP A 85 4.83 -6.63 14.65
C TRP A 85 6.13 -5.96 15.11
N LEU A 86 6.40 -4.72 14.67
CA LEU A 86 7.54 -3.92 15.14
C LEU A 86 7.52 -3.68 16.65
N ALA A 87 6.34 -3.52 17.25
CA ALA A 87 6.17 -3.38 18.70
C ALA A 87 6.38 -4.71 19.45
N TRP A 88 5.91 -5.82 18.88
CA TRP A 88 6.04 -7.18 19.44
C TRP A 88 7.50 -7.68 19.36
N GLU A 89 8.17 -7.44 18.23
CA GLU A 89 9.56 -7.83 17.96
C GLU A 89 10.60 -6.97 18.70
N ARG A 90 10.19 -6.01 19.54
CA ARG A 90 11.13 -5.22 20.35
C ARG A 90 12.04 -6.09 21.23
N GLY A 91 11.65 -7.35 21.49
CA GLY A 91 12.45 -8.32 22.24
C GLY A 91 13.31 -9.29 21.41
N SER A 92 13.09 -9.42 20.10
CA SER A 92 13.66 -10.51 19.27
C SER A 92 14.31 -10.05 17.96
N ALA A 93 13.91 -8.93 17.38
CA ALA A 93 14.52 -8.37 16.17
C ALA A 93 15.63 -7.35 16.49
N SER A 94 16.71 -7.39 15.70
CA SER A 94 17.78 -6.40 15.82
C SER A 94 17.27 -4.99 15.50
N TYR A 95 17.93 -3.97 16.06
CA TYR A 95 17.62 -2.57 15.75
C TYR A 95 17.71 -2.28 14.23
N ARG A 96 18.68 -2.89 13.55
CA ARG A 96 18.90 -2.71 12.11
C ARG A 96 17.73 -3.26 11.28
N GLU A 97 17.18 -4.41 11.64
CA GLU A 97 16.03 -5.01 10.96
C GLU A 97 14.77 -4.16 11.14
N ARG A 98 14.51 -3.71 12.38
CA ARG A 98 13.38 -2.81 12.68
C ARG A 98 13.45 -1.51 11.86
N ARG A 99 14.61 -0.84 11.85
CA ARG A 99 14.83 0.36 11.01
C ARG A 99 14.76 0.07 9.51
N GLY A 100 15.07 -1.15 9.09
CA GLY A 100 14.87 -1.60 7.71
C GLY A 100 13.39 -1.61 7.34
N VAL A 101 12.58 -2.31 8.12
CA VAL A 101 11.14 -2.44 7.92
C VAL A 101 10.42 -1.10 8.02
N GLU A 102 10.72 -0.27 9.03
CA GLU A 102 10.16 1.09 9.16
C GLU A 102 10.38 1.92 7.88
N ARG A 103 11.58 1.85 7.29
CA ARG A 103 11.88 2.55 6.04
C ARG A 103 11.06 2.00 4.87
N LEU A 104 10.93 0.69 4.76
CA LEU A 104 10.14 0.07 3.70
C LEU A 104 8.67 0.49 3.79
N LEU A 105 8.08 0.49 5.00
CA LEU A 105 6.70 0.97 5.22
C LEU A 105 6.53 2.43 4.82
N HIS A 106 7.47 3.28 5.25
CA HIS A 106 7.43 4.70 4.92
C HIS A 106 7.48 4.93 3.41
N VAL A 107 8.35 4.21 2.70
CA VAL A 107 8.44 4.29 1.23
C VAL A 107 7.17 3.78 0.57
N THR A 108 6.60 2.65 1.00
CA THR A 108 5.34 2.13 0.46
C THR A 108 4.21 3.16 0.58
N PHE A 109 4.02 3.75 1.76
CA PHE A 109 2.96 4.74 1.98
C PHE A 109 3.19 6.01 1.17
N HIS A 110 4.44 6.45 1.07
CA HIS A 110 4.80 7.58 0.24
C HIS A 110 4.46 7.34 -1.23
N GLU A 111 4.78 6.16 -1.78
CA GLU A 111 4.48 5.84 -3.19
C GLU A 111 2.98 5.75 -3.45
N LEU A 112 2.20 5.19 -2.51
CA LEU A 112 0.74 5.17 -2.60
C LEU A 112 0.15 6.58 -2.53
N ALA A 113 0.61 7.43 -1.61
CA ALA A 113 0.16 8.83 -1.52
C ALA A 113 0.48 9.62 -2.79
N ALA A 114 1.64 9.35 -3.40
CA ALA A 114 2.03 9.99 -4.63
C ALA A 114 1.25 9.50 -5.86
N CYS A 115 0.44 8.44 -5.74
CA CYS A 115 -0.50 8.03 -6.79
C CYS A 115 -1.77 8.92 -6.83
N ILE A 116 -2.10 9.61 -5.73
CA ILE A 116 -3.36 10.35 -5.57
C ILE A 116 -3.60 11.40 -6.68
N PRO A 117 -2.62 12.23 -7.08
CA PRO A 117 -2.83 13.16 -8.18
C PRO A 117 -3.21 12.47 -9.50
N THR A 118 -2.65 11.28 -9.76
CA THR A 118 -3.03 10.50 -10.95
C THR A 118 -4.47 10.00 -10.83
N LEU A 119 -4.91 9.58 -9.64
CA LEU A 119 -6.29 9.15 -9.42
C LEU A 119 -7.28 10.30 -9.61
N VAL A 120 -6.96 11.49 -9.09
CA VAL A 120 -7.75 12.70 -9.32
C VAL A 120 -7.84 13.02 -10.81
N GLY A 121 -6.74 12.88 -11.55
CA GLY A 121 -6.75 13.07 -13.00
C GLY A 121 -7.61 12.04 -13.76
N LEU A 122 -7.74 10.81 -13.25
CA LEU A 122 -8.52 9.74 -13.88
C LEU A 122 -10.01 9.78 -13.54
N TYR A 123 -10.35 10.07 -12.29
CA TYR A 123 -11.72 9.91 -11.77
C TYR A 123 -12.34 11.23 -11.27
N GLY A 124 -11.55 12.29 -11.17
CA GLY A 124 -11.96 13.53 -10.52
C GLY A 124 -11.85 13.46 -8.99
N GLU A 125 -11.90 14.63 -8.35
CA GLU A 125 -11.71 14.76 -6.90
C GLU A 125 -12.77 14.03 -6.09
N GLN A 126 -14.05 14.15 -6.50
CA GLN A 126 -15.17 13.61 -5.73
C GLN A 126 -15.14 12.08 -5.67
N GLU A 127 -14.91 11.42 -6.81
CA GLU A 127 -14.78 9.97 -6.87
C GLU A 127 -13.53 9.48 -6.14
N THR A 128 -12.42 10.22 -6.25
CA THR A 128 -11.16 9.85 -5.56
C THR A 128 -11.32 9.82 -4.04
N LYS A 129 -12.22 10.61 -3.44
CA LYS A 129 -12.52 10.55 -1.99
C LYS A 129 -13.06 9.19 -1.55
N TYR A 130 -13.72 8.46 -2.44
CA TYR A 130 -14.24 7.11 -2.19
C TYR A 130 -13.25 6.01 -2.55
N ILE A 131 -12.22 6.31 -3.34
CA ILE A 131 -11.14 5.38 -3.66
C ILE A 131 -10.07 5.42 -2.57
N ALA A 132 -9.58 6.61 -2.20
CA ALA A 132 -8.41 6.78 -1.35
C ALA A 132 -8.73 7.42 0.03
N PRO A 133 -8.14 6.91 1.12
CA PRO A 133 -8.27 7.45 2.47
C PRO A 133 -7.83 8.91 2.60
N VAL A 134 -8.27 9.58 3.66
CA VAL A 134 -7.96 11.01 3.90
C VAL A 134 -6.48 11.21 4.21
N GLU A 135 -5.84 10.24 4.83
CA GLU A 135 -4.43 10.24 5.23
C GLU A 135 -3.47 10.28 4.03
N TYR A 136 -3.94 9.81 2.87
CA TYR A 136 -3.20 9.77 1.61
C TYR A 136 -3.40 11.02 0.77
N ARG A 137 -4.55 11.67 0.95
CA ARG A 137 -4.86 12.91 0.28
C ARG A 137 -3.97 13.99 0.89
N PRO A 138 -3.13 14.68 0.10
CA PRO A 138 -2.47 15.88 0.60
C PRO A 138 -3.54 16.73 1.25
N GLN A 139 -3.31 17.21 2.48
CA GLN A 139 -4.17 18.25 3.03
C GLN A 139 -4.11 19.39 2.02
N THR A 140 -5.16 19.52 1.22
CA THR A 140 -5.38 20.72 0.43
C THR A 140 -5.55 21.80 1.47
N ALA A 141 -4.45 22.48 1.80
CA ALA A 141 -4.47 23.67 2.59
C ALA A 141 -5.30 24.69 1.82
N ARG A 142 -6.54 24.88 2.27
CA ARG A 142 -7.41 26.06 2.19
C ARG A 142 -8.81 25.57 2.58
N GLU A 143 -9.23 25.71 3.84
CA GLU A 143 -9.58 27.00 4.46
C GLU A 143 -10.28 27.93 3.47
N VAL A 144 -11.56 28.12 3.81
CA VAL A 144 -12.52 29.13 3.35
C VAL A 144 -11.88 30.50 3.15
#